data_AF-A0A3B8WI62-F1
#
_entry.id   AF-A0A3B8WI62-F1
#
_cell.length_a   1.000
_cell.length_b   1.000
_cell.length_c   1.000
_cell.angle_alpha   90.00
_cell.angle_beta   90.00
_cell.angle_gamma   90.00
#
_symmetry.space_group_name_H-M   'P 1'
#
loop_
_entity.id
_entity.type
_entity.pdbx_description
1 polymer ?
#
loop_
_entity_poly.entity_id
_entity_poly.type
_entity_poly.pdbx_seq_one_letter_code
_entity_poly.pdbx_strand_id
1 'polypeptide(L)' 'MIVIRVFVLFLMLSSHVVADVCATDDNGVELCLPGPAQRIVTLSPGATELAFAAGAGE' A
#
# COMPACT_ATOMS: atom_id res chain seq x y z
N MET A 1 3.42 -8.07 36.82
CA MET A 1 2.39 -8.84 36.09
C MET A 1 1.47 -7.98 35.21
N ILE A 2 0.97 -6.83 35.68
CA ILE A 2 0.06 -5.97 34.89
C ILE A 2 0.71 -5.39 33.62
N VAL A 3 1.95 -4.91 33.72
CA VAL A 3 2.69 -4.30 32.59
C VAL A 3 2.94 -5.30 31.47
N ILE A 4 3.34 -6.53 31.82
CA ILE A 4 3.55 -7.62 30.86
C ILE A 4 2.24 -7.96 30.13
N ARG A 5 1.11 -8.01 30.84
CA ARG A 5 -0.19 -8.29 30.22
C ARG A 5 -0.63 -7.18 29.27
N VAL A 6 -0.44 -5.92 29.64
CA VAL A 6 -0.74 -4.77 28.77
C VAL A 6 0.15 -4.78 27.53
N PHE A 7 1.44 -5.06 27.69
CA PHE A 7 2.38 -5.15 26.57
C PHE A 7 2.02 -6.27 25.58
N VAL A 8 1.64 -7.45 26.10
CA VAL A 8 1.19 -8.57 25.26
C VAL A 8 -0.13 -8.23 24.55
N LEU A 9 -1.07 -7.56 25.24
CA LEU A 9 -2.32 -7.12 24.61
C LEU A 9 -2.05 -6.12 23.47
N PHE A 10 -1.14 -5.17 23.69
CA PHE A 10 -0.76 -4.18 22.68
C PHE A 10 -0.16 -4.82 21.42
N LEU A 11 0.72 -5.81 21.58
CA LEU A 11 1.31 -6.54 20.45
C LEU A 11 0.28 -7.30 19.61
N MET A 12 -0.78 -7.84 20.23
CA MET A 12 -1.83 -8.58 19.51
C MET A 12 -2.73 -7.68 18.67
N LEU A 13 -2.87 -6.40 19.04
CA LEU A 13 -3.66 -5.42 18.27
C LEU A 13 -2.95 -4.92 17.00
N SER A 14 -1.64 -5.16 16.85
CA SER A 14 -0.86 -4.67 15.70
C SER A 14 -0.92 -5.55 14.45
N SER A 15 -1.88 -6.47 14.35
CA SER A 15 -2.03 -7.33 13.17
C SER A 15 -2.35 -6.46 11.94
N HIS A 16 -1.37 -6.28 11.05
CA HIS A 16 -1.56 -5.58 9.78
C HIS A 16 -2.32 -6.51 8.83
N VAL A 17 -3.48 -6.08 8.34
CA VAL A 17 -4.16 -6.80 7.27
C VAL A 17 -3.42 -6.48 5.96
N VAL A 18 -2.80 -7.49 5.36
CA VAL A 18 -2.20 -7.40 4.03
C VAL A 18 -3.28 -7.84 3.06
N ALA A 19 -3.92 -6.88 2.39
CA ALA A 19 -4.83 -7.14 1.31
C ALA A 19 -4.14 -6.79 -0.01
N ASP A 20 -4.41 -7.59 -1.04
CA ASP A 20 -3.94 -7.28 -2.38
C ASP A 20 -4.53 -5.94 -2.84
N VAL A 21 -3.69 -5.11 -3.46
CA VAL A 21 -4.11 -3.85 -4.08
C VAL A 21 -4.37 -4.13 -5.55
N CYS A 22 -5.65 -4.23 -5.90
CA CYS A 22 -6.08 -4.52 -7.26
C CYS A 22 -6.62 -3.27 -7.96
N ALA A 23 -6.31 -3.13 -9.24
CA ALA A 23 -6.89 -2.13 -10.13
C ALA A 23 -7.12 -2.73 -11.52
N THR A 24 -8.17 -2.27 -12.20
CA THR A 24 -8.41 -2.60 -13.60
C THR A 24 -7.84 -1.50 -14.49
N ASP A 25 -7.05 -1.86 -15.49
CA ASP A 25 -6.52 -0.91 -16.46
C ASP A 25 -7.57 -0.51 -17.51
N ASP A 26 -7.19 0.39 -18.41
CA ASP A 26 -8.04 0.87 -19.51
C ASP A 26 -8.31 -0.19 -20.59
N ASN A 27 -7.53 -1.27 -20.61
CA ASN A 27 -7.73 -2.44 -21.47
C ASN A 27 -8.67 -3.49 -20.83
N GLY A 28 -9.10 -3.26 -19.59
CA GLY A 28 -9.93 -4.20 -18.82
C GLY A 28 -9.13 -5.33 -18.16
N VAL A 29 -7.81 -5.22 -18.08
CA VAL A 29 -6.93 -6.18 -17.41
C VAL A 29 -6.88 -5.85 -15.91
N GLU A 30 -7.13 -6.85 -15.07
CA GLU A 30 -6.97 -6.72 -13.63
C GLU A 30 -5.50 -6.95 -13.23
N LEU A 31 -4.94 -6.00 -12.50
CA LEU A 31 -3.60 -6.07 -11.93
C LEU A 31 -3.70 -5.97 -10.42
N CYS A 32 -3.22 -7.00 -9.72
CA CYS A 32 -3.14 -7.04 -8.27
C CYS A 32 -1.68 -7.03 -7.82
N LEU A 33 -1.38 -6.16 -6.85
CA LEU A 33 -0.10 -6.13 -6.14
C LEU A 33 -0.29 -6.76 -4.75
N PRO A 34 0.69 -7.52 -4.23
CA PRO A 34 0.60 -8.11 -2.89
C PRO A 34 0.65 -7.07 -1.74
N GLY A 35 0.76 -5.78 -2.07
CA GLY A 35 0.80 -4.66 -1.15
C GLY A 35 1.08 -3.35 -1.91
N PRO A 36 1.27 -2.22 -1.19
CA PRO A 36 1.55 -0.94 -1.82
C PRO A 36 2.81 -0.96 -2.69
N ALA A 37 2.74 -0.37 -3.89
CA ALA A 37 3.86 -0.28 -4.81
C ALA A 37 5.02 0.52 -4.18
N GLN A 38 6.24 -0.05 -4.19
CA GLN A 38 7.43 0.58 -3.60
C GLN A 38 8.31 1.30 -4.62
N ARG A 39 8.09 1.05 -5.92
CA ARG A 39 8.79 1.68 -7.03
C ARG A 39 7.82 1.87 -8.18
N ILE A 40 7.74 3.09 -8.69
CA ILE A 40 6.83 3.46 -9.77
C ILE A 40 7.68 3.99 -10.93
N VAL A 41 7.42 3.50 -12.13
CA VAL A 41 8.02 4.00 -13.37
C VAL A 41 6.90 4.54 -14.23
N THR A 42 7.03 5.78 -14.69
CA THR A 42 6.04 6.45 -15.53
C THR A 42 6.58 6.62 -16.94
N LEU A 43 5.70 6.50 -17.94
CA LEU A 43 6.04 6.57 -19.37
C LEU A 43 5.54 7.87 -20.02
N SER A 44 4.94 8.78 -19.26
CA SER A 44 4.45 10.06 -19.76
C SER A 44 4.50 11.14 -18.66
N PRO A 45 4.61 12.43 -19.03
CA PRO A 45 4.58 13.53 -18.06
C PRO A 45 3.30 13.54 -17.21
N GLY A 46 2.14 13.33 -17.82
CA GLY A 46 0.86 13.28 -17.11
C GLY A 46 0.77 12.17 -16.07
N ALA A 47 1.33 10.99 -16.36
CA ALA A 47 1.39 9.91 -15.38
C ALA A 47 2.33 10.24 -14.21
N THR A 48 3.45 10.93 -14.48
CA THR A 48 4.34 11.44 -13.43
C THR A 48 3.64 12.45 -12.53
N GLU A 49 2.91 13.41 -13.11
CA GLU A 49 2.18 14.43 -12.37
C GLU A 49 1.11 13.81 -11.45
N LEU A 50 0.37 12.81 -11.95
CA LEU A 50 -0.62 12.08 -11.15
C LEU A 50 0.03 11.28 -10.01
N ALA A 51 1.16 10.61 -10.26
CA ALA A 51 1.87 9.87 -9.22
C ALA A 51 2.36 10.80 -8.09
N PHE A 52 2.91 11.97 -8.43
CA PHE A 52 3.29 12.99 -7.45
C PHE A 52 2.08 13.54 -6.70
N ALA A 53 0.98 13.84 -7.39
CA ALA A 53 -0.25 14.33 -6.75
C ALA A 53 -0.85 13.30 -5.77
N ALA A 54 -0.64 12.01 -6.04
CA ALA A 54 -1.04 10.91 -5.17
C ALA A 54 -0.08 10.66 -3.99
N GLY A 55 1.02 11.42 -3.88
CA GLY A 55 2.02 11.26 -2.82
C GLY A 55 3.03 10.14 -3.05
N ALA A 56 3.32 9.82 -4.31
CA ALA A 56 4.32 8.82 -4.69
C ALA A 56 5.56 9.45 -5.35
N GLY A 57 5.96 10.64 -4.89
CA GLY A 57 7.05 11.44 -5.48
C GLY A 57 8.42 11.25 -4.80
N GLU A 58 8.43 10.56 -3.67
CA GLU A 58 9.58 10.36 -2.76
C GLU A 58 10.30 9.01 -2.92
#